data_AF-A0A8B8B2H6-F1
#
_entry.id   AF-A0A8B8B2H6-F1
#
_cell.length_a   1.000
_cell.length_b   1.000
_cell.length_c   1.000
_cell.angle_alpha   90.00
_cell.angle_beta   90.00
_cell.angle_gamma   90.00
#
_symmetry.space_group_name_H-M   'P 1'
#
loop_
_entity.id
_entity.type
_entity.pdbx_description
1 polymer ?
#
loop_
_entity_poly.entity_id
_entity_poly.type
_entity_poly.pdbx_seq_one_letter_code
_entity_poly.pdbx_strand_id
1 'polypeptide(L)'
;MTDGGPDHRVTFETVKLSLVQLFIQLDLDMLIALRTSPNHSWMNPAERCMSILNLALQHVALARKEVNSTYENAVKHKSTLSAVRNLANIKTGFREAFAESVGSVIELVSSRFKRMKLKNENLEVYTGMSDEDIQSSLDVVSQVLNSVLTVDMPITELRKVKNLQTFLMDHGKSSHYLFQLKKCNNCAYCTVIHPPRLQMDEFQNLHFLPNPVAGEDGHYLPFSEVYGQNTDDTYMPSAQVQETPATVNDRRNREVFKTQKVRDVVVCEECLKPRCIYSDKKLTREQEELLLRLKEDHSYTCGDSLVPEDVEDPGIFVREAINCTTEVETSYFSTSLKHYLPPVCVHCGSVDNLLEDTDPYISSLYEQYSIVRPICENCKSIGRDARTWGKKFLPKKSRR
;
A
#
# COMPACT_ATOMS: atom_id res chain seq x y z
N MET A 1 0.35 -17.14 -0.05
CA MET A 1 0.81 -16.50 -1.29
C MET A 1 -0.35 -15.70 -1.86
N THR A 2 -0.11 -14.48 -2.33
CA THR A 2 -1.13 -13.59 -2.87
C THR A 2 -0.64 -12.94 -4.16
N ASP A 3 -1.58 -12.55 -5.02
CA ASP A 3 -1.32 -11.79 -6.25
C ASP A 3 -0.86 -10.35 -5.97
N GLY A 4 -1.08 -9.88 -4.73
CA GLY A 4 -0.64 -8.57 -4.28
C GLY A 4 -1.59 -7.44 -4.62
N GLY A 5 -2.87 -7.74 -4.86
CA GLY A 5 -3.91 -6.72 -4.91
C GLY A 5 -3.98 -5.90 -3.60
N PRO A 6 -4.72 -4.77 -3.60
CA PRO A 6 -4.79 -3.85 -2.46
C PRO A 6 -5.12 -4.53 -1.12
N ASP A 7 -6.01 -5.53 -1.13
CA ASP A 7 -6.46 -6.27 0.06
C ASP A 7 -5.41 -7.24 0.62
N HIS A 8 -4.34 -7.48 -0.14
CA HIS A 8 -3.23 -8.37 0.22
C HIS A 8 -1.90 -7.64 0.30
N ARG A 9 -1.93 -6.31 0.24
CA ARG A 9 -0.74 -5.48 0.25
C ARG A 9 -0.15 -5.40 1.65
N VAL A 10 0.90 -6.18 1.87
CA VAL A 10 1.55 -6.37 3.18
C VAL A 10 2.23 -5.11 3.75
N THR A 11 2.34 -4.03 2.97
CA THR A 11 2.79 -2.72 3.46
C THR A 11 1.69 -1.91 4.12
N PHE A 12 0.41 -2.30 3.97
CA PHE A 12 -0.72 -1.66 4.62
C PHE A 12 -0.89 -2.13 6.05
N GLU A 13 -1.07 -1.18 6.96
CA GLU A 13 -1.20 -1.46 8.39
C GLU A 13 -2.48 -2.24 8.72
N THR A 14 -3.56 -1.97 7.98
CA THR A 14 -4.83 -2.70 8.08
C THR A 14 -4.67 -4.16 7.66
N VAL A 15 -3.89 -4.43 6.61
CA VAL A 15 -3.58 -5.79 6.17
C VAL A 15 -2.69 -6.50 7.19
N LYS A 16 -1.71 -5.81 7.79
CA LYS A 16 -0.93 -6.41 8.89
C LYS A 16 -1.80 -6.76 10.08
N LEU A 17 -2.74 -5.89 10.45
CA LEU A 17 -3.68 -6.16 11.54
C LEU A 17 -4.54 -7.39 11.25
N SER A 18 -5.08 -7.54 10.02
CA SER A 18 -5.87 -8.72 9.67
C SER A 18 -5.03 -10.00 9.70
N LEU A 19 -3.75 -9.93 9.35
CA LEU A 19 -2.81 -11.06 9.46
C LEU A 19 -2.45 -11.38 10.92
N VAL A 20 -2.34 -10.37 11.79
CA VAL A 20 -2.19 -10.57 13.25
C VAL A 20 -3.44 -11.25 13.82
N GLN A 21 -4.62 -10.81 13.41
CA GLN A 21 -5.88 -11.44 13.78
C GLN A 21 -5.90 -12.92 13.37
N LEU A 22 -5.57 -13.22 12.11
CA LEU A 22 -5.51 -14.60 11.62
C LEU A 22 -4.48 -15.45 12.39
N PHE A 23 -3.31 -14.89 12.66
CA PHE A 23 -2.24 -15.54 13.43
C PHE A 23 -2.68 -15.91 14.84
N ILE A 24 -3.37 -15.00 15.53
CA ILE A 24 -3.90 -15.21 16.89
C ILE A 24 -5.07 -16.19 16.88
N GLN A 25 -6.05 -15.99 15.99
CA GLN A 25 -7.28 -16.79 15.97
C GLN A 25 -7.02 -18.27 15.63
N LEU A 26 -6.05 -18.55 14.76
CA LEU A 26 -5.67 -19.91 14.39
C LEU A 26 -4.54 -20.49 15.25
N ASP A 27 -4.08 -19.75 16.26
CA ASP A 27 -2.97 -20.14 17.14
C ASP A 27 -1.75 -20.65 16.34
N LEU A 28 -1.32 -19.88 15.34
CA LEU A 28 -0.24 -20.29 14.44
C LEU A 28 1.12 -20.09 15.11
N ASP A 29 2.05 -21.01 14.87
CA ASP A 29 3.45 -20.81 15.30
C ASP A 29 4.19 -19.86 14.35
N MET A 30 3.78 -19.84 13.08
CA MET A 30 4.28 -18.95 12.04
C MET A 30 3.21 -18.69 10.98
N LEU A 31 3.13 -17.46 10.51
CA LEU A 31 2.34 -17.03 9.35
C LEU A 31 3.25 -16.34 8.34
N ILE A 32 3.06 -16.65 7.07
CA ILE A 32 3.83 -16.06 5.97
C ILE A 32 2.87 -15.53 4.92
N ALA A 33 2.78 -14.20 4.82
CA ALA A 33 2.15 -13.51 3.72
C ALA A 33 3.23 -13.11 2.71
N LEU A 34 3.29 -13.84 1.60
CA LEU A 34 4.18 -13.57 0.47
C LEU A 34 3.35 -13.11 -0.73
N ARG A 35 3.73 -11.97 -1.30
CA ARG A 35 3.26 -11.48 -2.58
C ARG A 35 4.12 -12.04 -3.71
N THR A 36 3.47 -12.61 -4.72
CA THR A 36 4.15 -13.11 -5.92
C THR A 36 4.39 -11.97 -6.91
N SER A 37 5.30 -12.18 -7.86
CA SER A 37 5.52 -11.24 -8.95
C SER A 37 4.23 -11.03 -9.77
N PRO A 38 4.00 -9.81 -10.29
CA PRO A 38 2.88 -9.53 -11.19
C PRO A 38 2.88 -10.45 -12.41
N ASN A 39 1.71 -10.69 -13.02
CA ASN A 39 1.54 -11.49 -14.23
C ASN A 39 1.88 -12.99 -14.11
N HIS A 40 1.89 -13.53 -12.89
CA HIS A 40 2.07 -14.97 -12.61
C HIS A 40 0.80 -15.66 -12.09
N SER A 41 -0.37 -15.17 -12.52
CA SER A 41 -1.70 -15.72 -12.24
C SER A 41 -1.79 -17.24 -12.33
N TRP A 42 -1.16 -17.81 -13.37
CA TRP A 42 -1.13 -19.25 -13.62
C TRP A 42 -0.51 -20.08 -12.49
N MET A 43 0.39 -19.50 -11.68
CA MET A 43 0.98 -20.15 -10.51
C MET A 43 0.06 -20.11 -9.29
N ASN A 44 -0.81 -19.10 -9.18
CA ASN A 44 -1.68 -18.89 -8.03
C ASN A 44 -2.83 -19.91 -8.01
N PRO A 45 -2.91 -20.80 -7.00
CA PRO A 45 -3.99 -21.78 -6.92
C PRO A 45 -5.40 -21.17 -6.88
N ALA A 46 -5.54 -19.97 -6.28
CA ALA A 46 -6.81 -19.27 -6.23
C ALA A 46 -7.28 -18.83 -7.62
N GLU A 47 -6.36 -18.48 -8.50
CA GLU A 47 -6.71 -18.03 -9.87
C GLU A 47 -7.02 -19.19 -10.80
N ARG A 48 -6.56 -20.42 -10.49
CA ARG A 48 -6.88 -21.60 -11.29
C ARG A 48 -8.39 -21.87 -11.33
N CYS A 49 -9.11 -21.61 -10.24
CA CYS A 49 -10.56 -21.81 -10.20
C CYS A 49 -11.36 -20.72 -10.95
N MET A 50 -10.75 -19.58 -11.26
CA MET A 50 -11.41 -18.48 -11.99
C MET A 50 -11.91 -18.91 -13.37
N SER A 51 -11.16 -19.78 -14.06
CA SER A 51 -11.58 -20.35 -15.34
C SER A 51 -12.92 -21.09 -15.25
N ILE A 52 -13.15 -21.80 -14.14
CA ILE A 52 -14.41 -22.50 -13.85
C ILE A 52 -15.50 -21.48 -13.51
N LEU A 53 -15.21 -20.49 -12.66
CA LEU A 53 -16.18 -19.45 -12.32
C LEU A 53 -16.67 -18.68 -13.57
N ASN A 54 -15.78 -18.41 -14.52
CA ASN A 54 -16.13 -17.76 -15.79
C ASN A 54 -17.15 -18.56 -16.61
N LEU A 55 -17.10 -19.90 -16.58
CA LEU A 55 -18.10 -20.74 -17.25
C LEU A 55 -19.50 -20.53 -16.65
N ALA A 56 -19.60 -20.34 -15.34
CA ALA A 56 -20.87 -20.07 -14.67
C ALA A 56 -21.49 -18.72 -15.08
N LEU A 57 -20.66 -17.79 -15.56
CA LEU A 57 -21.07 -16.45 -15.99
C LEU A 57 -21.31 -16.33 -17.50
N GLN A 58 -21.15 -17.41 -18.27
CA GLN A 58 -21.47 -17.39 -19.70
C GLN A 58 -22.95 -17.07 -19.93
N HIS A 59 -23.22 -16.20 -20.90
CA HIS A 59 -24.57 -15.74 -21.26
C HIS A 59 -25.34 -15.08 -20.11
N VAL A 60 -24.63 -14.48 -19.15
CA VAL A 60 -25.23 -13.71 -18.06
C VAL A 60 -25.10 -12.22 -18.35
N ALA A 61 -26.22 -11.50 -18.30
CA ALA A 61 -26.25 -10.04 -18.23
C ALA A 61 -26.73 -9.65 -16.82
N LEU A 62 -25.99 -8.75 -16.16
CA LEU A 62 -26.27 -8.31 -14.80
C LEU A 62 -26.73 -6.85 -14.82
N ALA A 63 -27.86 -6.59 -14.18
CA ALA A 63 -28.34 -5.25 -13.88
C ALA A 63 -28.89 -5.26 -12.46
N ARG A 64 -28.42 -4.31 -11.64
CA ARG A 64 -29.03 -4.06 -10.33
C ARG A 64 -30.46 -3.56 -10.52
N LYS A 65 -31.31 -3.73 -9.52
CA LYS A 65 -32.62 -3.08 -9.50
C LYS A 65 -32.43 -1.57 -9.41
N GLU A 66 -33.31 -0.81 -10.04
CA GLU A 66 -33.36 0.62 -9.79
C GLU A 66 -33.81 0.87 -8.34
N VAL A 67 -33.10 1.77 -7.66
CA VAL A 67 -33.55 2.34 -6.39
C VAL A 67 -34.54 3.47 -6.65
N ASN A 68 -35.06 4.07 -5.59
CA ASN A 68 -35.93 5.24 -5.73
C ASN A 68 -35.25 6.36 -6.54
N SER A 69 -36.06 7.17 -7.22
CA SER A 69 -35.60 8.22 -8.13
C SER A 69 -34.68 9.25 -7.45
N THR A 70 -34.85 9.49 -6.14
CA THR A 70 -33.99 10.39 -5.37
C THR A 70 -32.56 9.87 -5.27
N TYR A 71 -32.37 8.57 -5.04
CA TYR A 71 -31.05 7.94 -4.99
C TYR A 71 -30.46 7.73 -6.38
N GLU A 72 -31.27 7.35 -7.37
CA GLU A 72 -30.80 7.21 -8.77
C GLU A 72 -30.23 8.52 -9.30
N ASN A 73 -30.97 9.62 -9.12
CA ASN A 73 -30.51 10.94 -9.55
C ASN A 73 -29.23 11.38 -8.82
N ALA A 74 -29.04 10.95 -7.57
CA ALA A 74 -27.86 11.28 -6.79
C ALA A 74 -26.61 10.51 -7.25
N VAL A 75 -26.78 9.28 -7.75
CA VAL A 75 -25.69 8.42 -8.26
C VAL A 75 -25.39 8.70 -9.73
N LYS A 76 -26.36 9.17 -10.52
CA LYS A 76 -26.27 9.35 -11.99
C LYS A 76 -25.00 10.04 -12.49
N HIS A 77 -24.46 10.99 -11.74
CA HIS A 77 -23.26 11.76 -12.10
C HIS A 77 -22.02 11.40 -11.27
N LYS A 78 -22.07 10.30 -10.52
CA LYS A 78 -20.94 9.77 -9.76
C LYS A 78 -20.22 8.77 -10.64
N SER A 79 -19.11 9.19 -11.24
CA SER A 79 -18.30 8.35 -12.13
C SER A 79 -17.37 7.39 -11.39
N THR A 80 -17.36 7.39 -10.06
CA THR A 80 -16.33 6.72 -9.26
C THR A 80 -16.89 6.02 -8.04
N LEU A 81 -16.30 4.89 -7.65
CA LEU A 81 -16.72 4.14 -6.45
C LEU A 81 -16.55 4.97 -5.18
N SER A 82 -15.47 5.75 -5.09
CA SER A 82 -15.24 6.67 -3.97
C SER A 82 -16.35 7.73 -3.88
N ALA A 83 -16.79 8.27 -5.02
CA ALA A 83 -17.87 9.24 -5.07
C ALA A 83 -19.23 8.63 -4.66
N VAL A 84 -19.48 7.35 -5.00
CA VAL A 84 -20.66 6.60 -4.55
C VAL A 84 -20.59 6.27 -3.05
N ARG A 85 -19.44 5.84 -2.53
CA ARG A 85 -19.23 5.59 -1.08
C ARG A 85 -19.41 6.86 -0.25
N ASN A 86 -18.85 7.98 -0.71
CA ASN A 86 -19.04 9.28 -0.06
C ASN A 86 -20.51 9.71 -0.05
N LEU A 87 -21.29 9.34 -1.08
CA LEU A 87 -22.72 9.59 -1.09
C LEU A 87 -23.44 8.82 0.02
N ALA A 88 -23.01 7.59 0.32
CA ALA A 88 -23.56 6.79 1.42
C ALA A 88 -23.35 7.45 2.79
N ASN A 89 -22.23 8.15 2.98
CA ASN A 89 -21.95 8.88 4.21
C ASN A 89 -22.81 10.17 4.36
N ILE A 90 -23.30 10.71 3.24
CA ILE A 90 -24.06 11.97 3.22
C ILE A 90 -25.57 11.73 3.21
N LYS A 91 -26.03 10.70 2.48
CA LYS A 91 -27.45 10.39 2.31
C LYS A 91 -27.85 9.20 3.17
N THR A 92 -28.58 9.49 4.24
CA THR A 92 -29.22 8.48 5.10
C THR A 92 -30.08 7.52 4.27
N GLY A 93 -29.98 6.23 4.57
CA GLY A 93 -30.72 5.16 3.90
C GLY A 93 -30.19 4.75 2.52
N PHE A 94 -29.19 5.46 1.98
CA PHE A 94 -28.64 5.14 0.66
C PHE A 94 -27.85 3.83 0.66
N ARG A 95 -27.06 3.55 1.71
CA ARG A 95 -26.25 2.33 1.82
C ARG A 95 -27.14 1.09 1.76
N GLU A 96 -28.20 1.08 2.54
CA GLU A 96 -29.16 -0.01 2.65
C GLU A 96 -29.94 -0.20 1.35
N ALA A 97 -30.48 0.88 0.78
CA ALA A 97 -31.21 0.83 -0.49
C ALA A 97 -30.32 0.36 -1.65
N PHE A 98 -29.07 0.84 -1.70
CA PHE A 98 -28.13 0.42 -2.74
C PHE A 98 -27.70 -1.04 -2.57
N ALA A 99 -27.49 -1.51 -1.34
CA ALA A 99 -27.22 -2.92 -1.04
C ALA A 99 -28.39 -3.83 -1.44
N GLU A 100 -29.63 -3.43 -1.14
CA GLU A 100 -30.83 -4.17 -1.57
C GLU A 100 -30.94 -4.23 -3.10
N SER A 101 -30.57 -3.13 -3.78
CA SER A 101 -30.61 -3.03 -5.24
C SER A 101 -29.73 -4.06 -5.95
N VAL A 102 -28.58 -4.41 -5.35
CA VAL A 102 -27.64 -5.40 -5.89
C VAL A 102 -27.91 -6.82 -5.38
N GLY A 103 -28.76 -6.98 -4.36
CA GLY A 103 -29.02 -8.27 -3.72
C GLY A 103 -29.43 -9.38 -4.70
N SER A 104 -30.37 -9.10 -5.61
CA SER A 104 -30.80 -10.11 -6.60
C SER A 104 -29.70 -10.50 -7.58
N VAL A 105 -28.75 -9.59 -7.87
CA VAL A 105 -27.58 -9.89 -8.71
C VAL A 105 -26.60 -10.80 -7.96
N ILE A 106 -26.35 -10.50 -6.68
CA ILE A 106 -25.48 -11.32 -5.82
C ILE A 106 -26.05 -12.74 -5.68
N GLU A 107 -27.35 -12.88 -5.44
CA GLU A 107 -28.03 -14.18 -5.35
C GLU A 107 -27.92 -14.96 -6.67
N LEU A 108 -28.15 -14.30 -7.81
CA LEU A 108 -28.03 -14.92 -9.13
C LEU A 108 -26.62 -15.47 -9.35
N VAL A 109 -25.59 -14.65 -9.14
CA VAL A 109 -24.18 -15.05 -9.30
C VAL A 109 -23.82 -16.18 -8.33
N SER A 110 -24.20 -16.05 -7.06
CA SER A 110 -23.97 -17.07 -6.03
C SER A 110 -24.60 -18.41 -6.42
N SER A 111 -25.84 -18.39 -6.92
CA SER A 111 -26.56 -19.59 -7.35
C SER A 111 -25.90 -20.28 -8.55
N ARG A 112 -25.24 -19.53 -9.42
CA ARG A 112 -24.49 -20.05 -10.57
C ARG A 112 -23.18 -20.69 -10.11
N PHE A 113 -22.44 -20.02 -9.23
CA PHE A 113 -21.19 -20.55 -8.67
C PHE A 113 -21.41 -21.85 -7.88
N LYS A 114 -22.49 -21.95 -7.07
CA LYS A 114 -22.84 -23.19 -6.34
C LYS A 114 -23.11 -24.40 -7.24
N ARG A 115 -23.40 -24.21 -8.53
CA ARG A 115 -23.61 -25.30 -9.50
C ARG A 115 -22.31 -25.81 -10.11
N MET A 116 -21.22 -25.06 -9.95
CA MET A 116 -19.92 -25.44 -10.48
C MET A 116 -19.27 -26.48 -9.59
N LYS A 117 -18.41 -27.29 -10.21
CA LYS A 117 -17.60 -28.29 -9.52
C LYS A 117 -16.14 -28.12 -9.87
N LEU A 118 -15.28 -28.37 -8.88
CA LEU A 118 -13.84 -28.52 -9.07
C LEU A 118 -13.45 -29.90 -8.53
N LYS A 119 -12.84 -30.75 -9.38
CA LYS A 119 -12.44 -32.12 -9.01
C LYS A 119 -13.57 -32.95 -8.36
N ASN A 120 -14.79 -32.81 -8.89
CA ASN A 120 -16.03 -33.45 -8.40
C ASN A 120 -16.62 -32.90 -7.09
N GLU A 121 -15.97 -31.93 -6.46
CA GLU A 121 -16.50 -31.23 -5.28
C GLU A 121 -17.27 -29.98 -5.72
N ASN A 122 -18.41 -29.72 -5.08
CA ASN A 122 -19.18 -28.51 -5.35
C ASN A 122 -18.46 -27.30 -4.77
N LEU A 123 -18.55 -26.16 -5.45
CA LEU A 123 -18.05 -24.91 -4.89
C LEU A 123 -18.99 -24.41 -3.79
N GLU A 124 -18.40 -24.02 -2.66
CA GLU A 124 -19.08 -23.33 -1.58
C GLU A 124 -19.02 -21.81 -1.82
N VAL A 125 -20.12 -21.13 -1.48
CA VAL A 125 -20.21 -19.67 -1.58
C VAL A 125 -20.57 -19.16 -0.21
N TYR A 126 -19.71 -18.30 0.33
CA TYR A 126 -19.88 -17.64 1.62
C TYR A 126 -20.31 -16.19 1.40
N THR A 127 -21.07 -15.66 2.35
CA THR A 127 -21.31 -14.22 2.45
C THR A 127 -20.19 -13.58 3.25
N GLY A 128 -19.97 -12.27 3.04
CA GLY A 128 -19.03 -11.51 3.89
C GLY A 128 -19.46 -11.56 5.36
N MET A 129 -18.48 -11.50 6.26
CA MET A 129 -18.75 -11.38 7.71
C MET A 129 -19.40 -10.03 8.01
N SER A 130 -20.24 -9.96 9.04
CA SER A 130 -20.80 -8.67 9.48
C SER A 130 -19.75 -7.82 10.21
N ASP A 131 -19.99 -6.51 10.29
CA ASP A 131 -19.11 -5.60 11.04
C ASP A 131 -19.02 -6.01 12.52
N GLU A 132 -20.11 -6.58 13.09
CA GLU A 132 -20.14 -7.13 14.46
C GLU A 132 -19.25 -8.38 14.62
N ASP A 133 -19.24 -9.27 13.63
CA ASP A 133 -18.41 -10.48 13.65
C ASP A 133 -16.93 -10.12 13.48
N ILE A 134 -16.62 -9.13 12.64
CA ILE A 134 -15.27 -8.57 12.48
C ILE A 134 -14.83 -7.92 13.80
N GLN A 135 -15.69 -7.11 14.43
CA GLN A 135 -15.37 -6.48 15.72
C GLN A 135 -15.15 -7.52 16.81
N SER A 136 -16.01 -8.54 16.90
CA SER A 136 -15.86 -9.65 17.86
C SER A 136 -14.53 -10.38 17.68
N SER A 137 -14.09 -10.53 16.43
CA SER A 137 -12.79 -11.10 16.10
C SER A 137 -11.61 -10.20 16.50
N LEU A 138 -11.75 -8.88 16.30
CA LEU A 138 -10.77 -7.88 16.73
C LEU A 138 -10.70 -7.71 18.25
N ASP A 139 -11.78 -7.99 18.98
CA ASP A 139 -11.80 -7.92 20.44
C ASP A 139 -10.86 -8.95 21.07
N VAL A 140 -10.70 -10.13 20.44
CA VAL A 140 -9.71 -11.13 20.84
C VAL A 140 -8.29 -10.58 20.69
N VAL A 141 -8.01 -9.92 19.56
CA VAL A 141 -6.71 -9.28 19.31
C VAL A 141 -6.48 -8.15 20.32
N SER A 142 -7.51 -7.36 20.58
CA SER A 142 -7.52 -6.26 21.55
C SER A 142 -7.15 -6.74 22.96
N GLN A 143 -7.68 -7.89 23.38
CA GLN A 143 -7.35 -8.51 24.66
C GLN A 143 -5.90 -8.98 24.71
N VAL A 144 -5.41 -9.65 23.67
CA VAL A 144 -4.02 -10.15 23.60
C VAL A 144 -3.01 -9.00 23.62
N LEU A 145 -3.29 -7.93 22.86
CA LEU A 145 -2.41 -6.77 22.75
C LEU A 145 -2.62 -5.75 23.87
N ASN A 146 -3.62 -5.93 24.73
CA ASN A 146 -4.07 -4.95 25.71
C ASN A 146 -4.22 -3.55 25.08
N SER A 147 -5.00 -3.47 24.01
CA SER A 147 -5.22 -2.25 23.22
C SER A 147 -6.63 -2.25 22.66
N VAL A 148 -7.21 -1.08 22.45
CA VAL A 148 -8.55 -0.95 21.86
C VAL A 148 -8.40 -0.85 20.35
N LEU A 149 -8.96 -1.81 19.61
CA LEU A 149 -8.98 -1.82 18.15
C LEU A 149 -10.43 -1.87 17.67
N THR A 150 -10.75 -1.11 16.63
CA THR A 150 -12.10 -1.05 16.05
C THR A 150 -12.06 -1.24 14.54
N VAL A 151 -13.15 -1.78 13.98
CA VAL A 151 -13.30 -2.04 12.53
C VAL A 151 -13.07 -0.76 11.70
N ASP A 152 -13.59 0.37 12.19
CA ASP A 152 -13.52 1.66 11.48
C ASP A 152 -12.29 2.51 11.83
N MET A 153 -11.30 1.94 12.53
CA MET A 153 -10.12 2.69 12.97
C MET A 153 -9.31 3.20 11.75
N PRO A 154 -9.05 4.51 11.64
CA PRO A 154 -8.25 5.05 10.55
C PRO A 154 -6.79 4.61 10.69
N ILE A 155 -6.11 4.44 9.55
CA ILE A 155 -4.70 4.00 9.48
C ILE A 155 -3.77 4.87 10.35
N THR A 156 -4.03 6.18 10.41
CA THR A 156 -3.26 7.15 11.21
C THR A 156 -3.38 6.92 12.72
N GLU A 157 -4.50 6.39 13.19
CA GLU A 157 -4.69 6.01 14.59
C GLU A 157 -4.11 4.63 14.87
N LEU A 158 -4.29 3.67 13.95
CA LEU A 158 -3.75 2.33 14.08
C LEU A 158 -2.22 2.33 14.28
N ARG A 159 -1.51 3.21 13.56
CA ARG A 159 -0.05 3.41 13.71
C ARG A 159 0.36 3.95 15.07
N LYS A 160 -0.54 4.60 15.81
CA LYS A 160 -0.28 5.16 17.16
C LYS A 160 -0.51 4.13 18.26
N VAL A 161 -1.11 2.97 17.94
CA VAL A 161 -1.35 1.90 18.90
C VAL A 161 -0.03 1.21 19.26
N LYS A 162 0.59 1.68 20.34
CA LYS A 162 1.95 1.27 20.75
C LYS A 162 2.08 -0.24 20.89
N ASN A 163 1.14 -0.93 21.54
CA ASN A 163 1.28 -2.37 21.77
C ASN A 163 1.15 -3.18 20.48
N LEU A 164 0.37 -2.71 19.50
CA LEU A 164 0.35 -3.31 18.18
C LEU A 164 1.71 -3.15 17.49
N GLN A 165 2.28 -1.95 17.52
CA GLN A 165 3.61 -1.69 16.92
C GLN A 165 4.71 -2.52 17.60
N THR A 166 4.68 -2.64 18.93
CA THR A 166 5.58 -3.53 19.68
C THR A 166 5.39 -4.99 19.27
N PHE A 167 4.14 -5.46 19.18
CA PHE A 167 3.87 -6.83 18.77
C PHE A 167 4.39 -7.12 17.36
N LEU A 168 4.17 -6.22 16.41
CA LEU A 168 4.67 -6.32 15.05
C LEU A 168 6.20 -6.30 14.98
N MET A 169 6.87 -5.59 15.88
CA MET A 169 8.34 -5.57 15.97
C MET A 169 8.89 -6.88 16.56
N ASP A 170 8.26 -7.39 17.62
CA ASP A 170 8.75 -8.56 18.36
C ASP A 170 8.44 -9.89 17.65
N HIS A 171 7.33 -9.95 16.90
CA HIS A 171 6.85 -11.17 16.24
C HIS A 171 6.97 -11.10 14.72
N GLY A 172 7.15 -9.90 14.16
CA GLY A 172 7.02 -9.67 12.73
C GLY A 172 8.33 -9.45 12.00
N LYS A 173 8.37 -9.85 10.72
CA LYS A 173 9.38 -9.43 9.74
C LYS A 173 8.68 -8.85 8.53
N SER A 174 8.85 -7.55 8.32
CA SER A 174 8.30 -6.82 7.16
C SER A 174 9.38 -6.60 6.10
N SER A 175 8.99 -6.73 4.84
CA SER A 175 9.77 -6.42 3.65
C SER A 175 8.81 -5.91 2.57
N HIS A 176 9.30 -5.59 1.37
CA HIS A 176 8.43 -5.09 0.31
C HIS A 176 7.40 -6.13 -0.18
N TYR A 177 7.80 -7.41 -0.26
CA TYR A 177 6.94 -8.49 -0.77
C TYR A 177 6.55 -9.54 0.27
N LEU A 178 7.18 -9.54 1.45
CA LEU A 178 6.82 -10.43 2.54
C LEU A 178 6.45 -9.68 3.80
N PHE A 179 5.40 -10.16 4.46
CA PHE A 179 5.18 -9.95 5.87
C PHE A 179 5.01 -11.30 6.56
N GLN A 180 5.75 -11.50 7.63
CA GLN A 180 5.80 -12.76 8.34
C GLN A 180 5.57 -12.51 9.82
N LEU A 181 4.85 -13.41 10.48
CA LEU A 181 4.68 -13.45 11.92
C LEU A 181 5.22 -14.78 12.43
N LYS A 182 5.93 -14.77 13.55
CA LYS A 182 6.39 -15.97 14.26
C LYS A 182 6.18 -15.75 15.76
N LYS A 183 5.76 -16.79 16.48
CA LYS A 183 5.76 -16.75 17.95
C LYS A 183 7.17 -16.42 18.46
N CYS A 184 7.26 -15.76 19.60
CA CYS A 184 8.53 -15.48 20.28
C CYS A 184 8.65 -16.29 21.57
N ASN A 185 9.82 -16.26 22.21
CA ASN A 185 10.05 -16.97 23.48
C ASN A 185 9.98 -16.05 24.71
N ASN A 186 9.64 -14.78 24.51
CA ASN A 186 9.87 -13.72 25.52
C ASN A 186 8.63 -12.91 25.89
N CYS A 187 7.44 -13.25 25.37
CA CYS A 187 6.21 -12.53 25.67
C CYS A 187 5.18 -13.44 26.35
N ALA A 188 4.27 -12.86 27.15
CA ALA A 188 3.23 -13.61 27.85
C ALA A 188 2.30 -14.37 26.90
N TYR A 189 1.98 -13.79 25.73
CA TYR A 189 1.18 -14.45 24.72
C TYR A 189 1.82 -15.76 24.26
N CYS A 190 3.09 -15.76 23.86
CA CYS A 190 3.76 -16.95 23.34
C CYS A 190 4.36 -17.89 24.40
N THR A 191 4.37 -17.52 25.68
CA THR A 191 4.96 -18.37 26.74
C THR A 191 3.94 -18.91 27.72
N VAL A 192 2.84 -18.18 27.94
CA VAL A 192 1.82 -18.51 28.93
C VAL A 192 0.48 -18.83 28.27
N ILE A 193 0.03 -17.99 27.32
CA ILE A 193 -1.32 -18.10 26.74
C ILE A 193 -1.34 -19.15 25.61
N HIS A 194 -0.44 -19.00 24.64
CA HIS A 194 -0.35 -19.79 23.41
C HIS A 194 1.10 -20.17 23.09
N PRO A 195 1.68 -21.15 23.81
CA PRO A 195 3.03 -21.64 23.52
C PRO A 195 3.16 -22.21 22.10
N PRO A 196 4.39 -22.30 21.54
CA PRO A 196 4.63 -23.00 20.28
C PRO A 196 4.05 -24.41 20.29
N ARG A 197 3.34 -24.79 19.21
CA ARG A 197 2.76 -26.12 19.04
C ARG A 197 3.77 -27.12 18.44
N LEU A 198 4.70 -26.62 17.63
CA LEU A 198 5.87 -27.35 17.17
C LEU A 198 6.74 -27.80 18.35
N GLN A 199 7.48 -28.89 18.15
CA GLN A 199 8.50 -29.31 19.11
C GLN A 199 9.56 -28.20 19.24
N MET A 200 10.11 -28.02 20.44
CA MET A 200 10.96 -26.86 20.74
C MET A 200 12.22 -26.81 19.86
N ASP A 201 12.80 -27.97 19.52
CA ASP A 201 13.93 -28.08 18.60
C ASP A 201 13.56 -27.68 17.16
N GLU A 202 12.42 -28.13 16.64
CA GLU A 202 11.91 -27.72 15.34
C GLU A 202 11.60 -26.22 15.30
N PHE A 203 10.97 -25.70 16.35
CA PHE A 203 10.60 -24.29 16.46
C PHE A 203 11.82 -23.35 16.55
N GLN A 204 12.88 -23.79 17.23
CA GLN A 204 14.15 -23.06 17.28
C GLN A 204 14.82 -22.98 15.90
N ASN A 205 14.70 -24.03 15.09
CA ASN A 205 15.22 -24.09 13.72
C ASN A 205 14.28 -23.45 12.68
N LEU A 206 13.06 -23.05 13.06
CA LEU A 206 12.12 -22.38 12.17
C LEU A 206 12.48 -20.91 12.01
N HIS A 207 13.21 -20.55 10.97
CA HIS A 207 13.59 -19.16 10.70
C HIS A 207 12.57 -18.44 9.80
N PHE A 208 12.54 -17.10 9.90
CA PHE A 208 11.86 -16.27 8.90
C PHE A 208 12.40 -16.54 7.51
N LEU A 209 11.54 -16.52 6.50
CA LEU A 209 11.99 -16.59 5.11
C LEU A 209 12.93 -15.41 4.80
N PRO A 210 14.05 -15.69 4.12
CA PRO A 210 14.96 -14.66 3.65
C PRO A 210 14.38 -13.94 2.43
N ASN A 211 14.81 -12.71 2.25
CA ASN A 211 14.68 -11.98 0.99
C ASN A 211 15.75 -12.49 0.01
N PRO A 212 15.55 -12.32 -1.31
CA PRO A 212 16.55 -12.68 -2.30
C PRO A 212 17.89 -11.95 -2.04
N VAL A 213 19.01 -12.67 -2.16
CA VAL A 213 20.37 -12.14 -2.03
C VAL A 213 21.15 -12.51 -3.29
N ALA A 214 21.81 -11.53 -3.92
CA ALA A 214 22.60 -11.80 -5.12
C ALA A 214 23.95 -12.44 -4.75
N GLY A 215 24.34 -13.46 -5.52
CA GLY A 215 25.68 -14.03 -5.55
C GLY A 215 26.62 -13.23 -6.44
N GLU A 216 27.89 -13.63 -6.46
CA GLU A 216 28.95 -12.97 -7.24
C GLU A 216 28.74 -13.06 -8.76
N ASP A 217 28.00 -14.06 -9.22
CA ASP A 217 27.66 -14.30 -10.63
C ASP A 217 26.45 -13.50 -11.12
N GLY A 218 25.84 -12.69 -10.25
CA GLY A 218 24.63 -11.92 -10.55
C GLY A 218 23.32 -12.71 -10.47
N HIS A 219 23.36 -14.00 -10.09
CA HIS A 219 22.17 -14.80 -9.80
C HIS A 219 21.84 -14.77 -8.30
N TYR A 220 20.59 -15.06 -7.93
CA TYR A 220 20.22 -15.17 -6.52
C TYR A 220 20.79 -16.45 -5.89
N LEU A 221 21.29 -16.34 -4.66
CA LEU A 221 21.79 -17.47 -3.89
C LEU A 221 20.68 -18.51 -3.61
N PRO A 222 21.00 -19.81 -3.57
CA PRO A 222 20.06 -20.86 -3.22
C PRO A 222 19.46 -20.68 -1.82
N PHE A 223 18.19 -21.04 -1.64
CA PHE A 223 17.48 -20.92 -0.35
C PHE A 223 18.25 -21.56 0.81
N SER A 224 18.85 -22.74 0.60
CA SER A 224 19.63 -23.44 1.63
C SER A 224 20.82 -22.67 2.16
N GLU A 225 21.37 -21.75 1.37
CA GLU A 225 22.51 -20.92 1.77
C GLU A 225 22.04 -19.70 2.56
N VAL A 226 20.91 -19.10 2.19
CA VAL A 226 20.38 -17.87 2.83
C VAL A 226 19.41 -18.12 3.97
N TYR A 227 18.84 -19.31 4.12
CA TYR A 227 17.88 -19.61 5.18
C TYR A 227 18.52 -19.46 6.57
N GLY A 228 17.83 -18.77 7.47
CA GLY A 228 18.35 -18.42 8.80
C GLY A 228 19.20 -17.14 8.84
N GLN A 229 19.52 -16.54 7.70
CA GLN A 229 20.26 -15.28 7.64
C GLN A 229 19.36 -14.05 7.74
N ASN A 230 19.92 -12.94 8.23
CA ASN A 230 19.28 -11.63 8.20
C ASN A 230 19.50 -10.97 6.84
N THR A 231 18.41 -10.90 6.07
CA THR A 231 18.35 -10.33 4.71
C THR A 231 17.36 -9.17 4.66
N ASP A 232 17.57 -8.22 3.75
CA ASP A 232 16.70 -7.05 3.54
C ASP A 232 16.31 -6.89 2.05
N ASP A 233 15.68 -5.77 1.69
CA ASP A 233 15.17 -5.49 0.34
C ASP A 233 16.26 -5.01 -0.65
N THR A 234 17.55 -5.05 -0.29
CA THR A 234 18.64 -4.43 -1.08
C THR A 234 18.74 -5.00 -2.50
N TYR A 235 18.56 -6.31 -2.67
CA TYR A 235 18.75 -6.99 -3.96
C TYR A 235 17.45 -7.13 -4.77
N MET A 236 16.42 -6.38 -4.41
CA MET A 236 15.16 -6.37 -5.14
C MET A 236 15.36 -5.78 -6.57
N PRO A 237 14.85 -6.41 -7.64
CA PRO A 237 15.05 -5.93 -9.01
C PRO A 237 14.59 -4.48 -9.21
N SER A 238 13.47 -4.08 -8.60
CA SER A 238 12.96 -2.70 -8.67
C SER A 238 13.84 -1.67 -7.94
N ALA A 239 14.73 -2.11 -7.05
CA ALA A 239 15.74 -1.25 -6.44
C ALA A 239 16.99 -1.08 -7.30
N GLN A 240 17.21 -1.95 -8.31
CA GLN A 240 18.37 -1.89 -9.20
C GLN A 240 18.11 -0.92 -10.36
N VAL A 241 18.88 0.16 -10.43
CA VAL A 241 18.80 1.14 -11.52
C VAL A 241 19.56 0.60 -12.74
N GLN A 242 18.84 0.21 -13.79
CA GLN A 242 19.42 -0.06 -15.11
C GLN A 242 19.05 1.08 -16.09
N GLU A 243 19.90 1.36 -17.09
CA GLU A 243 19.52 2.24 -18.21
C GLU A 243 18.38 1.59 -18.99
N THR A 244 17.19 2.16 -18.87
CA THR A 244 15.93 1.59 -19.35
C THR A 244 15.20 2.58 -20.28
N PRO A 245 14.19 2.14 -21.05
CA PRO A 245 13.33 3.04 -21.83
C PRO A 245 12.81 4.24 -21.03
N ALA A 246 12.59 4.06 -19.73
CA ALA A 246 12.22 5.10 -18.78
C ALA A 246 13.23 6.26 -18.71
N THR A 247 14.54 5.99 -18.68
CA THR A 247 15.57 7.05 -18.74
C THR A 247 15.55 7.84 -20.05
N VAL A 248 15.18 7.21 -21.16
CA VAL A 248 15.04 7.87 -22.47
C VAL A 248 13.79 8.76 -22.48
N ASN A 249 12.66 8.26 -22.00
CA ASN A 249 11.41 9.02 -21.86
C ASN A 249 11.59 10.22 -20.94
N ASP A 250 12.25 10.04 -19.80
CA ASP A 250 12.50 11.13 -18.86
C ASP A 250 13.39 12.22 -19.49
N ARG A 251 14.39 11.81 -20.28
CA ARG A 251 15.27 12.73 -21.00
C ARG A 251 14.51 13.50 -22.09
N ARG A 252 13.60 12.83 -22.81
CA ARG A 252 12.72 13.46 -23.81
C ARG A 252 11.81 14.53 -23.16
N ASN A 253 11.30 14.25 -21.97
CA ASN A 253 10.37 15.11 -21.24
C ASN A 253 11.05 16.05 -20.23
N ARG A 254 12.38 16.18 -20.26
CA ARG A 254 13.17 16.97 -19.30
C ARG A 254 12.67 18.40 -19.13
N GLU A 255 12.24 19.03 -20.23
CA GLU A 255 11.74 20.41 -20.22
C GLU A 255 10.36 20.55 -19.53
N VAL A 256 9.62 19.46 -19.40
CA VAL A 256 8.32 19.38 -18.73
C VAL A 256 8.49 19.14 -17.23
N PHE A 257 9.53 18.42 -16.78
CA PHE A 257 9.79 18.14 -15.37
C PHE A 257 10.39 19.31 -14.59
N LYS A 258 9.65 20.42 -14.58
CA LYS A 258 9.94 21.64 -13.82
C LYS A 258 8.85 21.88 -12.80
N THR A 259 9.20 22.43 -11.65
CA THR A 259 8.27 22.68 -10.53
C THR A 259 6.99 23.43 -10.93
N GLN A 260 7.12 24.45 -11.79
CA GLN A 260 6.02 25.27 -12.32
C GLN A 260 5.07 24.51 -13.28
N LYS A 261 5.46 23.31 -13.71
CA LYS A 261 4.68 22.44 -14.60
C LYS A 261 4.00 21.28 -13.88
N VAL A 262 4.13 21.20 -12.56
CA VAL A 262 3.36 20.26 -11.75
C VAL A 262 1.88 20.67 -11.80
N ARG A 263 0.99 19.70 -12.02
CA ARG A 263 -0.48 19.90 -12.12
C ARG A 263 -1.25 19.13 -11.07
N ASP A 264 -0.73 17.99 -10.64
CA ASP A 264 -1.32 17.18 -9.58
C ASP A 264 -0.24 16.23 -9.02
N VAL A 265 -0.64 15.35 -8.11
CA VAL A 265 0.18 14.30 -7.50
C VAL A 265 -0.58 12.97 -7.58
N VAL A 266 0.15 11.91 -7.90
CA VAL A 266 -0.32 10.52 -7.80
C VAL A 266 0.46 9.82 -6.69
N VAL A 267 -0.19 8.96 -5.92
CA VAL A 267 0.48 8.20 -4.85
C VAL A 267 0.87 6.84 -5.39
N CYS A 268 2.13 6.47 -5.22
CA CYS A 268 2.62 5.16 -5.60
C CYS A 268 1.95 4.06 -4.77
N GLU A 269 1.35 3.08 -5.43
CA GLU A 269 0.75 1.89 -4.82
C GLU A 269 1.80 0.84 -4.43
N GLU A 270 3.07 1.20 -4.32
CA GLU A 270 4.08 0.29 -3.76
C GLU A 270 4.76 0.90 -2.54
N CYS A 271 5.30 2.11 -2.68
CA CYS A 271 6.02 2.79 -1.60
C CYS A 271 5.24 3.90 -0.90
N LEU A 272 4.00 4.19 -1.32
CA LEU A 272 3.14 5.27 -0.79
C LEU A 272 3.72 6.68 -0.93
N LYS A 273 4.81 6.84 -1.67
CA LYS A 273 5.37 8.16 -1.93
C LYS A 273 4.50 8.91 -2.93
N PRO A 274 4.23 10.21 -2.69
CA PRO A 274 3.65 11.05 -3.70
C PRO A 274 4.64 11.26 -4.85
N ARG A 275 4.16 11.15 -6.09
CA ARG A 275 4.87 11.45 -7.33
C ARG A 275 4.18 12.58 -8.07
N CYS A 276 4.98 13.52 -8.57
CA CYS A 276 4.46 14.69 -9.27
C CYS A 276 3.96 14.32 -10.66
N ILE A 277 2.79 14.85 -11.01
CA ILE A 277 2.21 14.78 -12.34
C ILE A 277 2.45 16.13 -13.02
N TYR A 278 3.03 16.09 -14.22
CA TYR A 278 3.46 17.27 -14.96
C TYR A 278 2.67 17.43 -16.25
N SER A 279 2.45 18.68 -16.65
CA SER A 279 1.97 19.03 -17.99
C SER A 279 2.53 20.38 -18.40
N ASP A 280 2.81 20.54 -19.69
CA ASP A 280 3.32 21.81 -20.23
C ASP A 280 2.28 22.93 -20.11
N LYS A 281 1.00 22.58 -20.29
CA LYS A 281 -0.15 23.51 -20.22
C LYS A 281 -0.95 23.27 -18.95
N LYS A 282 -1.90 24.16 -18.66
CA LYS A 282 -2.94 23.87 -17.66
C LYS A 282 -3.80 22.73 -18.18
N LEU A 283 -4.21 21.81 -17.30
CA LEU A 283 -5.09 20.71 -17.70
C LEU A 283 -6.44 21.26 -18.17
N THR A 284 -6.94 20.67 -19.25
CA THR A 284 -8.33 20.84 -19.70
C THR A 284 -9.27 20.02 -18.81
N ARG A 285 -10.58 20.30 -18.87
CA ARG A 285 -11.56 19.52 -18.09
C ARG A 285 -11.52 18.03 -18.43
N GLU A 286 -11.34 17.69 -19.70
CA GLU A 286 -11.22 16.31 -20.17
C GLU A 286 -9.96 15.61 -19.61
N GLN A 287 -8.84 16.33 -19.55
CA GLN A 287 -7.60 15.83 -18.94
C GLN A 287 -7.75 15.66 -17.42
N GLU A 288 -8.44 16.57 -16.74
CA GLU A 288 -8.74 16.44 -15.30
C GLU A 288 -9.64 15.22 -15.03
N GLU A 289 -10.68 15.01 -15.85
CA GLU A 289 -11.57 13.84 -15.77
C GLU A 289 -10.83 12.53 -16.11
N LEU A 290 -9.92 12.54 -17.09
CA LEU A 290 -9.05 11.41 -17.39
C LEU A 290 -8.13 11.09 -16.20
N LEU A 291 -7.48 12.11 -15.64
CA LEU A 291 -6.56 11.95 -14.53
C LEU A 291 -7.23 11.39 -13.28
N LEU A 292 -8.45 11.84 -12.99
CA LEU A 292 -9.28 11.30 -11.90
C LEU A 292 -9.55 9.81 -12.10
N ARG A 293 -9.99 9.40 -13.30
CA ARG A 293 -10.21 7.99 -13.63
C ARG A 293 -8.94 7.17 -13.51
N LEU A 294 -7.82 7.64 -14.06
CA LEU A 294 -6.53 6.94 -13.97
C LEU A 294 -6.12 6.72 -12.51
N LYS A 295 -6.32 7.70 -11.63
CA LYS A 295 -5.96 7.60 -10.21
C LYS A 295 -6.85 6.63 -9.41
N GLU A 296 -8.04 6.31 -9.89
CA GLU A 296 -8.97 5.40 -9.21
C GLU A 296 -9.00 4.00 -9.82
N ASP A 297 -8.91 3.91 -11.15
CA ASP A 297 -9.03 2.66 -11.91
C ASP A 297 -7.67 1.96 -12.07
N HIS A 298 -6.55 2.68 -11.93
CA HIS A 298 -5.21 2.14 -12.17
C HIS A 298 -4.29 2.29 -10.95
N SER A 299 -3.63 1.19 -10.63
CA SER A 299 -2.58 1.09 -9.62
C SER A 299 -1.27 1.67 -10.13
N TYR A 300 -1.00 2.95 -9.83
CA TYR A 300 0.26 3.57 -10.24
C TYR A 300 1.44 3.09 -9.40
N THR A 301 2.52 2.62 -10.05
CA THR A 301 3.79 2.28 -9.40
C THR A 301 4.92 3.19 -9.86
N CYS A 302 5.88 3.47 -8.97
CA CYS A 302 7.05 4.28 -9.33
C CYS A 302 7.80 3.67 -10.51
N GLY A 303 7.97 4.46 -11.56
CA GLY A 303 8.70 4.07 -12.75
C GLY A 303 7.80 3.69 -13.93
N ASP A 304 6.53 3.44 -13.68
CA ASP A 304 5.54 3.18 -14.72
C ASP A 304 5.05 4.48 -15.36
N SER A 305 4.56 4.36 -16.59
CA SER A 305 3.82 5.45 -17.21
C SER A 305 2.45 5.57 -16.54
N LEU A 306 2.00 6.80 -16.30
CA LEU A 306 0.70 7.05 -15.69
C LEU A 306 -0.45 6.80 -16.67
N VAL A 307 -0.17 6.95 -17.97
CA VAL A 307 -1.17 6.88 -19.02
C VAL A 307 -0.96 5.58 -19.80
N PRO A 308 -2.01 4.76 -19.98
CA PRO A 308 -1.99 3.60 -20.86
C PRO A 308 -1.52 3.91 -22.29
N GLU A 309 -0.89 2.94 -22.94
CA GLU A 309 -0.32 3.10 -24.29
C GLU A 309 -1.36 3.38 -25.39
N ASP A 310 -2.63 3.04 -25.15
CA ASP A 310 -3.75 3.24 -26.08
C ASP A 310 -4.28 4.68 -26.10
N VAL A 311 -3.85 5.53 -25.16
CA VAL A 311 -4.21 6.95 -25.13
C VAL A 311 -3.09 7.77 -25.80
N GLU A 312 -3.34 8.23 -27.03
CA GLU A 312 -2.38 9.08 -27.76
C GLU A 312 -2.17 10.44 -27.08
N ASP A 313 -0.91 10.73 -26.75
CA ASP A 313 -0.35 12.00 -26.24
C ASP A 313 -1.33 12.86 -25.40
N PRO A 314 -1.71 12.41 -24.19
CA PRO A 314 -2.58 13.19 -23.33
C PRO A 314 -1.89 14.45 -22.78
N GLY A 315 -0.60 14.67 -23.05
CA GLY A 315 0.17 15.80 -22.53
C GLY A 315 0.34 15.79 -21.00
N ILE A 316 0.20 14.63 -20.37
CA ILE A 316 0.34 14.40 -18.92
C ILE A 316 1.48 13.40 -18.71
N PHE A 317 2.41 13.74 -17.82
CA PHE A 317 3.64 12.98 -17.62
C PHE A 317 3.95 12.76 -16.15
N VAL A 318 4.50 11.61 -15.83
CA VAL A 318 5.20 11.32 -14.57
C VAL A 318 6.66 11.01 -14.89
N ARG A 319 7.51 11.03 -13.86
CA ARG A 319 8.86 10.49 -14.03
C ARG A 319 8.79 8.97 -14.06
N GLU A 320 9.41 8.39 -15.07
CA GLU A 320 9.54 6.95 -15.25
C GLU A 320 10.94 6.50 -14.80
N ALA A 321 11.96 7.35 -14.87
CA ALA A 321 13.32 7.03 -14.42
C ALA A 321 13.48 7.11 -12.89
N ILE A 322 12.53 6.54 -12.15
CA ILE A 322 12.48 6.52 -10.68
C ILE A 322 11.95 5.16 -10.21
N ASN A 323 12.22 4.84 -8.95
CA ASN A 323 11.72 3.63 -8.32
C ASN A 323 11.23 3.91 -6.89
N CYS A 324 10.73 2.86 -6.22
CA CYS A 324 10.20 2.95 -4.86
C CYS A 324 11.22 3.39 -3.81
N THR A 325 12.52 3.20 -4.06
CA THR A 325 13.58 3.68 -3.16
C THR A 325 13.94 5.15 -3.39
N THR A 326 13.64 5.69 -4.58
CA THR A 326 13.89 7.10 -4.93
C THR A 326 13.14 8.04 -3.98
N GLU A 327 13.81 9.10 -3.53
CA GLU A 327 13.23 10.15 -2.68
C GLU A 327 12.05 10.85 -3.35
N VAL A 328 11.20 11.52 -2.56
CA VAL A 328 10.12 12.36 -3.06
C VAL A 328 10.71 13.53 -3.87
N GLU A 329 10.14 13.80 -5.04
CA GLU A 329 10.68 14.80 -5.96
C GLU A 329 10.78 16.18 -5.31
N THR A 330 11.88 16.90 -5.60
CA THR A 330 12.05 18.31 -5.22
C THR A 330 10.86 19.19 -5.60
N SER A 331 10.24 18.91 -6.75
CA SER A 331 9.09 19.66 -7.26
C SER A 331 7.84 19.52 -6.39
N TYR A 332 7.69 18.43 -5.63
CA TYR A 332 6.60 18.27 -4.67
C TYR A 332 6.65 19.34 -3.57
N PHE A 333 7.85 19.66 -3.08
CA PHE A 333 8.02 20.63 -1.99
C PHE A 333 8.00 22.09 -2.44
N SER A 334 8.16 22.33 -3.74
CA SER A 334 8.34 23.68 -4.31
C SER A 334 7.23 24.10 -5.26
N THR A 335 6.30 23.21 -5.59
CA THR A 335 5.17 23.49 -6.49
C THR A 335 4.25 24.56 -5.92
N SER A 336 3.54 25.28 -6.79
CA SER A 336 2.45 26.18 -6.40
C SER A 336 1.32 25.45 -5.68
N LEU A 337 1.21 24.12 -5.85
CA LEU A 337 0.21 23.28 -5.16
C LEU A 337 0.55 23.01 -3.69
N LYS A 338 1.73 23.43 -3.20
CA LYS A 338 2.20 23.12 -1.84
C LYS A 338 1.25 23.52 -0.71
N HIS A 339 0.33 24.45 -0.96
CA HIS A 339 -0.69 24.87 0.02
C HIS A 339 -1.80 23.83 0.21
N TYR A 340 -1.98 22.94 -0.77
CA TYR A 340 -2.97 21.85 -0.76
C TYR A 340 -2.33 20.48 -0.54
N LEU A 341 -1.01 20.38 -0.65
CA LEU A 341 -0.26 19.15 -0.44
C LEU A 341 0.24 19.09 1.01
N PRO A 342 0.06 17.97 1.71
CA PRO A 342 0.59 17.83 3.06
C PRO A 342 2.12 17.81 3.04
N PRO A 343 2.79 18.30 4.10
CA PRO A 343 4.21 18.06 4.28
C PRO A 343 4.45 16.56 4.43
N VAL A 344 5.48 16.04 3.75
CA VAL A 344 5.85 14.63 3.79
C VAL A 344 7.35 14.49 4.01
N CYS A 345 7.75 13.37 4.60
CA CYS A 345 9.15 12.99 4.71
C CYS A 345 9.75 12.83 3.32
N VAL A 346 10.85 13.52 3.03
CA VAL A 346 11.54 13.45 1.72
C VAL A 346 11.98 12.02 1.35
N HIS A 347 12.22 11.17 2.34
CA HIS A 347 12.76 9.82 2.16
C HIS A 347 11.70 8.75 1.94
N CYS A 348 10.64 8.76 2.75
CA CYS A 348 9.61 7.71 2.74
C CYS A 348 8.23 8.21 2.31
N GLY A 349 8.02 9.51 2.14
CA GLY A 349 6.71 10.07 1.78
C GLY A 349 5.68 10.10 2.91
N SER A 350 6.03 9.67 4.13
CA SER A 350 5.14 9.69 5.29
C SER A 350 4.78 11.11 5.70
N VAL A 351 3.50 11.36 5.99
CA VAL A 351 3.02 12.57 6.68
C VAL A 351 3.16 12.48 8.20
N ASP A 352 3.38 11.27 8.72
CA ASP A 352 3.41 10.98 10.15
C ASP A 352 4.82 11.11 10.74
N ASN A 353 4.88 11.47 12.03
CA ASN A 353 6.10 11.60 12.84
C ASN A 353 7.19 12.44 12.19
N LEU A 354 6.80 13.50 11.48
CA LEU A 354 7.74 14.49 10.96
C LEU A 354 8.40 15.21 12.12
N LEU A 355 9.72 15.39 12.05
CA LEU A 355 10.43 16.22 13.00
C LEU A 355 9.91 17.66 12.86
N GLU A 356 9.50 18.24 13.98
CA GLU A 356 9.02 19.63 14.04
C GLU A 356 10.18 20.61 13.81
N ASP A 357 9.87 21.84 13.39
CA ASP A 357 10.88 22.88 13.19
C ASP A 357 11.67 23.20 14.48
N THR A 358 11.07 22.93 15.65
CA THR A 358 11.65 23.10 16.99
C THR A 358 12.62 21.99 17.40
N ASP A 359 12.68 20.88 16.65
CA ASP A 359 13.61 19.79 16.91
C ASP A 359 15.06 20.32 16.81
N PRO A 360 15.96 19.99 17.77
CA PRO A 360 17.32 20.53 17.79
C PRO A 360 18.11 20.25 16.50
N TYR A 361 17.91 19.09 15.89
CA TYR A 361 18.57 18.74 14.63
C TYR A 361 18.01 19.59 13.48
N ILE A 362 16.69 19.71 13.34
CA ILE A 362 16.05 20.54 12.30
C ILE A 362 16.38 22.03 12.46
N SER A 363 16.28 22.55 13.68
CA SER A 363 16.64 23.94 14.03
C SER A 363 18.08 24.27 13.62
N SER A 364 19.03 23.37 13.90
CA SER A 364 20.44 23.56 13.51
C SER A 364 20.66 23.64 12.00
N LEU A 365 19.80 22.96 11.22
CA LEU A 365 19.84 23.03 9.75
C LEU A 365 19.26 24.35 9.24
N TYR A 366 18.19 24.85 9.84
CA TYR A 366 17.64 26.16 9.46
C TYR A 366 18.56 27.33 9.79
N GLU A 367 19.47 27.21 10.76
CA GLU A 367 20.53 28.20 10.99
C GLU A 367 21.50 28.31 9.79
N GLN A 368 21.75 27.19 9.13
CA GLN A 368 22.76 27.06 8.09
C GLN A 368 22.19 27.11 6.66
N TYR A 369 20.92 26.80 6.49
CA TYR A 369 20.29 26.62 5.18
C TYR A 369 18.95 27.38 5.11
N SER A 370 18.61 27.86 3.91
CA SER A 370 17.36 28.56 3.64
C SER A 370 16.18 27.61 3.44
N ILE A 371 16.45 26.37 3.02
CA ILE A 371 15.43 25.34 2.81
C ILE A 371 15.89 24.07 3.53
N VAL A 372 15.01 23.51 4.35
CA VAL A 372 15.15 22.18 4.97
C VAL A 372 13.89 21.41 4.62
N ARG A 373 14.03 20.24 3.98
CA ARG A 373 12.87 19.40 3.66
C ARG A 373 12.51 18.52 4.85
N PRO A 374 11.22 18.26 5.09
CA PRO A 374 10.80 17.44 6.21
C PRO A 374 11.40 16.03 6.18
N ILE A 375 11.72 15.51 7.35
CA ILE A 375 12.14 14.12 7.58
C ILE A 375 11.36 13.57 8.78
N CYS A 376 10.99 12.30 8.76
CA CYS A 376 10.36 11.65 9.91
C CYS A 376 11.38 11.01 10.86
N GLU A 377 10.99 10.85 12.12
CA GLU A 377 11.80 10.23 13.16
C GLU A 377 12.33 8.84 12.74
N ASN A 378 11.48 8.01 12.14
CA ASN A 378 11.86 6.68 11.66
C ASN A 378 12.97 6.71 10.60
N CYS A 379 12.93 7.67 9.67
CA CYS A 379 14.00 7.81 8.67
C CYS A 379 15.28 8.33 9.31
N LYS A 380 15.16 9.18 10.34
CA LYS A 380 16.31 9.72 11.05
C LYS A 380 16.99 8.65 11.93
N SER A 381 16.23 7.79 12.59
CA SER A 381 16.74 6.72 13.45
C SER A 381 17.53 5.65 12.68
N ILE A 382 17.17 5.40 11.42
CA ILE A 382 17.94 4.53 10.51
C ILE A 382 19.10 5.26 9.80
N GLY A 383 19.45 6.47 10.24
CA GLY A 383 20.63 7.20 9.78
C GLY A 383 20.46 8.08 8.55
N ARG A 384 19.24 8.37 8.09
CA ARG A 384 19.02 9.31 6.98
C ARG A 384 19.02 10.76 7.47
N ASP A 385 19.44 11.67 6.59
CA ASP A 385 19.45 13.11 6.86
C ASP A 385 18.39 13.89 6.06
N ALA A 386 17.89 14.98 6.64
CA ALA A 386 17.05 15.92 5.93
C ALA A 386 17.80 16.52 4.72
N ARG A 387 17.07 16.78 3.63
CA ARG A 387 17.64 17.42 2.44
C ARG A 387 17.57 18.93 2.57
N THR A 388 18.71 19.60 2.41
CA THR A 388 18.83 21.06 2.58
C THR A 388 19.25 21.76 1.30
N TRP A 389 18.94 23.05 1.19
CA TRP A 389 19.38 23.89 0.07
C TRP A 389 19.57 25.35 0.49
N GLY A 390 20.41 26.08 -0.26
CA GLY A 390 20.64 27.51 -0.07
C GLY A 390 21.40 27.82 1.21
N LYS A 391 22.69 27.45 1.26
CA LYS A 391 23.54 27.70 2.42
C LYS A 391 23.62 29.20 2.74
N LYS A 392 23.30 29.57 3.98
CA LYS A 392 23.35 30.94 4.47
C LYS A 392 24.81 31.32 4.71
N PHE A 393 25.25 32.44 4.15
CA PHE A 393 26.56 32.99 4.47
C PHE A 393 26.49 33.67 5.84
N LEU A 394 27.00 32.99 6.88
CA LEU A 394 27.26 33.65 8.16
C LEU A 394 28.39 34.67 7.96
N PRO A 395 28.20 35.96 8.31
CA PRO A 395 29.29 36.92 8.25
C PRO A 395 30.41 36.41 9.16
N LYS A 396 31.64 36.30 8.63
CA LYS A 396 32.83 35.99 9.42
C LYS A 396 32.86 36.96 10.59
N LYS A 397 32.66 36.47 11.81
CA LYS A 397 32.98 37.24 13.03
C LYS A 397 34.41 37.71 12.88
N SER A 398 34.62 39.02 12.83
CA SER A 398 35.94 39.63 12.85
C SER A 398 36.68 39.07 14.08
N ARG A 399 37.78 38.37 13.84
CA ARG A 399 38.72 38.02 14.91
C ARG A 399 39.23 39.36 15.45
N ARG A 400 39.01 39.59 16.74
CA ARG A 400 39.62 40.69 17.50
C ARG A 400 41.13 40.60 17.46
#